data_AF-A0A220XI16-F1
#
_entry.id   AF-A0A220XI16-F1
#
_cell.length_a   1.000
_cell.length_b   1.000
_cell.length_c   1.000
_cell.angle_alpha   90.00
_cell.angle_beta   90.00
_cell.angle_gamma   90.00
#
_symmetry.space_group_name_H-M   'P 1'
#
loop_
_entity.id
_entity.type
_entity.pdbx_description
1 polymer ?
#
loop_
_entity_poly.entity_id
_entity_poly.type
_entity_poly.pdbx_seq_one_letter_code
_entity_poly.pdbx_strand_id
1 'polypeptide(L)'
;MNNFNLLIILVSSLLSVAFYTILERKILGYIQIRKGPNKVGLIGILQPFSDAIKLFSKSFIITETANPSLMFVSPAMSFSLSLLILVFISYSEQGVLDSPYSILAFFVISSTSVYTIILIGWSSNSKYCYLGAIRSV
;
A
#
# COMPACT_ATOMS: atom_id res chain seq x y z
N MET A 1 -20.76 -11.61 -12.87
CA MET A 1 -20.91 -11.58 -11.40
C MET A 1 -19.77 -10.75 -10.83
N ASN A 2 -19.94 -9.71 -10.04
CA ASN A 2 -20.92 -8.62 -10.03
C ASN A 2 -20.00 -7.40 -9.75
N ASN A 3 -20.03 -6.31 -10.50
CA ASN A 3 -19.15 -5.14 -10.20
C ASN A 3 -19.30 -4.69 -8.73
N PHE A 4 -20.47 -4.95 -8.15
CA PHE A 4 -20.74 -4.81 -6.73
C PHE A 4 -19.90 -5.73 -5.81
N ASN A 5 -19.71 -7.00 -6.15
CA ASN A 5 -18.84 -7.91 -5.39
C ASN A 5 -17.39 -7.43 -5.44
N LEU A 6 -16.95 -6.96 -6.61
CA LEU A 6 -15.64 -6.32 -6.80
C LEU A 6 -15.45 -5.12 -5.87
N LEU A 7 -16.44 -4.22 -5.82
CA LEU A 7 -16.41 -3.08 -4.91
C LEU A 7 -16.37 -3.49 -3.44
N ILE A 8 -17.12 -4.51 -3.03
CA ILE A 8 -17.09 -5.03 -1.65
C ILE A 8 -15.70 -5.59 -1.31
N ILE A 9 -15.09 -6.37 -2.21
CA ILE A 9 -13.74 -6.92 -2.01
C ILE A 9 -12.73 -5.78 -1.87
N LEU A 10 -12.79 -4.77 -2.75
CA LEU A 10 -11.89 -3.62 -2.68
C LEU A 10 -12.05 -2.85 -1.37
N VAL A 11 -13.29 -2.50 -0.98
CA VAL A 11 -13.56 -1.76 0.27
C VAL A 11 -13.14 -2.55 1.50
N SER A 12 -13.46 -3.84 1.56
CA SER A 12 -13.09 -4.69 2.70
C SER A 12 -11.57 -4.90 2.82
N SER A 13 -10.86 -5.01 1.68
CA SER A 13 -9.40 -5.11 1.67
C SER A 13 -8.70 -3.83 2.14
N LEU A 14 -9.21 -2.65 1.78
CA LEU A 14 -8.65 -1.37 2.27
C LEU A 14 -8.89 -1.19 3.78
N LEU A 15 -10.07 -1.59 4.26
CA LEU A 15 -10.39 -1.61 5.69
C LEU A 15 -9.48 -2.56 6.46
N SER A 16 -9.22 -3.76 5.94
CA SER A 16 -8.36 -4.74 6.62
C SER A 16 -6.92 -4.23 6.76
N VAL A 17 -6.36 -3.61 5.72
CA VAL A 17 -5.02 -2.99 5.76
C VAL A 17 -4.96 -1.87 6.81
N ALA A 18 -6.00 -1.03 6.91
CA ALA A 18 -6.04 0.02 7.92
C ALA A 18 -5.96 -0.54 9.35
N PHE A 19 -6.71 -1.60 9.67
CA PHE A 19 -6.65 -2.24 10.99
C PHE A 19 -5.39 -3.08 11.21
N TYR A 20 -4.80 -3.63 10.15
CA TYR A 20 -3.53 -4.35 10.23
C TYR A 20 -2.41 -3.47 10.84
N THR A 21 -2.39 -2.17 10.56
CA THR A 21 -1.42 -1.23 11.17
C THR A 21 -1.54 -1.13 12.69
N ILE A 22 -2.75 -1.24 13.26
CA ILE A 22 -2.96 -1.23 14.71
C ILE A 22 -2.47 -2.54 15.31
N LEU A 23 -2.79 -3.65 14.65
CA LEU A 23 -2.38 -4.99 15.05
C LEU A 23 -0.85 -5.06 15.15
N GLU A 24 -0.14 -4.59 14.12
CA GLU A 24 1.32 -4.54 14.10
C GLU A 24 1.88 -3.73 15.30
N ARG A 25 1.37 -2.51 15.52
CA ARG A 25 1.82 -1.65 16.64
C ARG A 25 1.54 -2.26 18.01
N LYS A 26 0.44 -2.98 18.17
CA LYS A 26 0.10 -3.66 19.44
C LYS A 26 0.99 -4.88 19.67
N ILE A 27 1.19 -5.72 18.66
CA ILE A 27 2.07 -6.90 18.76
C ILE A 27 3.49 -6.47 19.11
N LEU A 28 4.06 -5.50 18.40
CA LEU A 28 5.40 -4.97 18.69
C LEU A 28 5.48 -4.35 20.09
N GLY A 29 4.40 -3.71 20.56
CA GLY A 29 4.30 -3.21 21.92
C GLY A 29 4.40 -4.34 22.94
N TYR A 30 3.59 -5.39 22.78
CA TYR A 30 3.57 -6.53 23.69
C TYR A 30 4.90 -7.28 23.74
N ILE A 31 5.58 -7.47 22.60
CA ILE A 31 6.93 -8.05 22.55
C ILE A 31 7.93 -7.20 23.35
N GLN A 32 7.81 -5.88 23.27
CA GLN A 32 8.69 -4.92 23.95
C GLN A 32 8.24 -4.55 25.37
N ILE A 33 7.24 -5.25 25.94
CA ILE A 33 6.70 -4.98 27.29
C ILE A 33 6.21 -3.52 27.42
N ARG A 34 5.73 -2.92 26.33
CA ARG A 34 5.09 -1.60 26.34
C ARG A 34 3.67 -1.70 25.78
N LYS A 35 2.76 -0.88 26.30
CA LYS A 35 1.41 -0.81 25.72
C LYS A 35 1.48 -0.12 24.36
N GLY A 36 0.85 -0.73 23.36
CA GLY A 36 0.61 -0.10 22.05
C GLY A 36 -0.32 1.10 22.15
N PRO A 37 -0.76 1.66 21.00
CA PRO A 37 -1.65 2.82 21.00
C PRO A 37 -2.95 2.52 21.75
N ASN A 38 -3.18 3.25 22.85
CA ASN A 38 -4.35 3.09 23.71
C ASN A 38 -5.19 4.37 23.88
N LYS A 39 -4.65 5.55 23.50
CA LYS A 39 -5.27 6.85 23.81
C LYS A 39 -6.29 7.32 22.75
N VAL A 40 -6.14 6.92 21.49
CA VAL A 40 -7.01 7.41 20.41
C VAL A 40 -8.30 6.58 20.36
N GLY A 41 -9.38 7.12 20.94
CA GLY A 41 -10.68 6.44 21.04
C GLY A 41 -10.69 5.28 22.04
N LEU A 42 -11.58 4.31 21.83
CA LEU A 42 -11.65 3.08 22.64
C LEU A 42 -10.46 2.18 22.30
N ILE A 43 -9.52 1.98 23.24
CA ILE A 43 -8.36 1.06 23.14
C ILE A 43 -7.53 1.27 21.85
N GLY A 44 -7.49 2.50 21.33
CA GLY A 44 -6.70 2.84 20.14
C GLY A 44 -7.31 2.45 18.79
N ILE A 45 -8.57 2.00 18.71
CA ILE A 45 -9.19 1.52 17.46
C ILE A 45 -9.23 2.62 16.37
N LEU A 46 -9.35 3.89 16.75
CA LEU A 46 -9.45 5.01 15.82
C LEU A 46 -8.08 5.55 15.34
N GLN A 47 -6.98 4.90 15.72
CA GLN A 47 -5.62 5.33 15.33
C GLN A 47 -5.39 5.48 13.80
N PRO A 48 -5.77 4.51 12.93
CA PRO A 48 -5.47 4.62 11.49
C PRO A 48 -6.20 5.78 10.84
N PHE A 49 -7.39 6.13 11.32
CA PHE A 49 -8.12 7.32 10.88
C PHE A 49 -7.39 8.60 11.30
N SER A 50 -6.86 8.67 12.52
CA SER A 50 -6.08 9.83 12.98
C SER A 50 -4.78 10.02 12.20
N ASP A 51 -4.11 8.92 11.83
CA ASP A 51 -2.88 8.96 11.03
C ASP A 51 -3.19 9.41 9.59
N ALA A 52 -4.31 8.95 9.01
CA ALA A 52 -4.77 9.40 7.70
C ALA A 52 -5.10 10.90 7.68
N ILE A 53 -5.91 11.39 8.63
CA ILE A 53 -6.26 12.82 8.75
C ILE A 53 -5.00 13.68 8.91
N LYS A 54 -4.01 13.20 9.69
CA LYS A 54 -2.72 13.88 9.86
C LYS A 54 -1.91 13.97 8.56
N LEU A 55 -1.97 12.96 7.69
CA LEU A 55 -1.28 13.01 6.40
C LEU A 55 -2.00 13.94 5.42
N PHE A 56 -3.34 13.96 5.41
CA PHE A 56 -4.12 14.86 4.56
C PHE A 56 -3.99 16.34 4.94
N SER A 57 -3.72 16.66 6.20
CA SER A 57 -3.55 18.04 6.66
C SER A 57 -2.13 18.60 6.48
N LYS A 58 -1.15 17.76 6.14
CA LYS A 58 0.22 18.22 5.87
C LYS A 58 0.31 18.90 4.51
N SER A 59 1.13 19.96 4.44
CA SER A 59 1.47 20.59 3.17
C SER A 59 2.28 19.63 2.29
N PHE A 60 1.98 19.64 1.00
CA PHE A 60 2.79 18.96 0.00
C PHE A 60 4.07 19.77 -0.20
N ILE A 61 5.22 19.17 0.12
CA ILE A 61 6.54 19.77 -0.09
C ILE A 61 7.18 19.01 -1.25
N ILE A 62 7.39 19.70 -2.37
CA ILE A 62 8.17 19.21 -3.51
C ILE A 62 9.55 19.85 -3.43
N THR A 63 10.61 19.06 -3.55
CA THR A 63 11.97 19.59 -3.61
C THR A 63 12.23 20.17 -5.01
N GLU A 64 12.84 21.36 -5.08
CA GLU A 64 13.15 22.07 -6.34
C GLU A 64 13.88 21.22 -7.40
N THR A 65 14.72 20.28 -6.96
CA THR A 65 15.51 19.43 -7.87
C THR A 65 14.76 18.20 -8.37
N ALA A 66 13.60 17.85 -7.80
CA ALA A 66 12.90 16.62 -8.14
C ALA A 66 12.01 16.78 -9.38
N ASN A 67 11.76 15.67 -10.08
CA ASN A 67 10.81 15.62 -11.19
C ASN A 67 9.37 15.50 -10.64
N PRO A 68 8.53 16.54 -10.71
CA PRO A 68 7.23 16.53 -10.05
C PRO A 68 6.27 15.51 -10.65
N SER A 69 6.27 15.34 -11.98
CA SER A 69 5.40 14.38 -12.68
C SER A 69 5.65 12.94 -12.22
N LEU A 70 6.92 12.52 -12.21
CA LEU A 70 7.31 11.17 -11.78
C LEU A 70 7.04 10.97 -10.28
N MET A 71 7.23 12.00 -9.45
CA MET A 71 7.01 11.91 -8.01
C MET A 71 5.54 11.67 -7.64
N PHE A 72 4.59 12.17 -8.42
CA PHE A 72 3.16 11.88 -8.22
C PHE A 72 2.70 10.57 -8.88
N VAL A 73 3.19 10.27 -10.08
CA VAL A 73 2.77 9.07 -10.82
C VAL A 73 3.32 7.79 -10.19
N SER A 74 4.57 7.80 -9.69
CA SER A 74 5.22 6.58 -9.22
C SER A 74 4.57 5.94 -7.99
N PRO A 75 4.16 6.68 -6.92
CA PRO A 75 3.41 6.07 -5.81
C PRO A 75 2.01 5.63 -6.25
N ALA A 76 1.35 6.36 -7.16
CA ALA A 76 0.05 5.98 -7.70
C ALA A 76 0.11 4.67 -8.49
N MET A 77 1.17 4.46 -9.28
CA MET A 77 1.44 3.20 -9.99
C MET A 77 1.69 2.04 -9.04
N SER A 78 2.42 2.26 -7.94
CA SER A 78 2.63 1.20 -6.94
C SER A 78 1.32 0.76 -6.28
N PHE A 79 0.44 1.71 -5.97
CA PHE A 79 -0.87 1.43 -5.40
C PHE A 79 -1.78 0.72 -6.40
N SER A 80 -1.82 1.16 -7.66
CA SER A 80 -2.64 0.51 -8.69
C SER A 80 -2.21 -0.94 -8.97
N LEU A 81 -0.90 -1.22 -9.01
CA LEU A 81 -0.39 -2.59 -9.13
C LEU A 81 -0.82 -3.47 -7.95
N SER A 82 -0.78 -2.94 -6.72
CA SER A 82 -1.23 -3.69 -5.54
C SER A 82 -2.73 -4.04 -5.59
N LEU A 83 -3.56 -3.14 -6.12
CA LEU A 83 -4.99 -3.38 -6.31
C LEU A 83 -5.27 -4.39 -7.42
N LEU A 84 -4.47 -4.38 -8.49
CA LEU A 84 -4.61 -5.34 -9.59
C LEU A 84 -4.36 -6.78 -9.12
N ILE A 85 -3.37 -6.99 -8.23
CA ILE A 85 -3.07 -8.31 -7.66
C ILE A 85 -4.29 -8.91 -6.94
N LEU A 86 -5.06 -8.08 -6.21
CA LEU A 86 -6.21 -8.55 -5.44
C LEU A 86 -7.31 -9.16 -6.32
N VAL A 87 -7.42 -8.75 -7.58
CA VAL A 87 -8.44 -9.27 -8.51
C VAL A 87 -8.14 -10.72 -8.93
N PHE A 88 -6.86 -11.11 -8.95
CA PHE A 88 -6.44 -12.46 -9.34
C PHE A 88 -6.53 -13.49 -8.20
N ILE A 89 -6.77 -13.04 -6.97
CA ILE A 89 -6.93 -13.93 -5.82
C ILE A 89 -8.39 -14.42 -5.78
N SER A 90 -8.56 -15.75 -5.75
CA SER A 90 -9.89 -16.36 -5.61
C SER A 90 -10.37 -16.28 -4.15
N TYR A 91 -11.49 -15.59 -3.91
CA TYR A 91 -12.10 -15.45 -2.58
C TYR A 91 -13.24 -16.45 -2.32
N SER A 92 -13.79 -17.07 -3.36
CA SER A 92 -14.84 -18.11 -3.29
C SER A 92 -14.93 -18.90 -4.60
N GLU A 93 -15.89 -19.84 -4.69
CA GLU A 93 -16.21 -20.67 -5.87
C GLU A 93 -16.38 -19.90 -7.19
N GLN A 94 -16.61 -18.58 -7.12
CA GLN A 94 -16.56 -17.69 -8.28
C GLN A 94 -15.52 -16.61 -8.02
N GLY A 95 -14.29 -16.86 -8.48
CA GLY A 95 -13.25 -15.84 -8.57
C GLY A 95 -13.73 -14.66 -9.43
N VAL A 96 -13.26 -13.46 -9.09
CA VAL A 96 -13.64 -12.22 -9.80
C VAL A 96 -13.25 -12.27 -11.28
N LEU A 97 -12.02 -12.73 -11.54
CA LEU A 97 -11.52 -13.08 -12.87
C LEU A 97 -11.05 -14.53 -12.82
N ASP A 98 -12.01 -15.45 -12.90
CA ASP A 98 -11.68 -16.87 -13.03
C ASP A 98 -11.06 -17.12 -14.39
N SER A 99 -9.73 -17.20 -14.42
CA SER A 99 -8.95 -17.58 -15.58
C SER A 99 -7.97 -18.67 -15.17
N PRO A 100 -7.71 -19.66 -16.05
CA PRO A 100 -6.79 -20.75 -15.73
C PRO A 100 -5.34 -20.25 -15.49
N TYR A 101 -5.04 -19.02 -15.87
CA TYR A 101 -3.73 -18.39 -15.74
C TYR A 101 -3.64 -17.38 -14.59
N SER A 102 -4.54 -17.43 -13.61
CA SER A 102 -4.53 -16.50 -12.45
C SER A 102 -3.18 -16.45 -11.72
N ILE A 103 -2.54 -17.60 -11.53
CA ILE A 103 -1.21 -17.70 -10.90
C ILE A 103 -0.11 -17.06 -11.78
N LEU A 104 -0.18 -17.27 -13.10
CA LEU A 104 0.77 -16.63 -14.03
C LEU A 104 0.62 -15.11 -13.99
N ALA A 105 -0.63 -14.60 -13.99
CA ALA A 105 -0.91 -13.18 -13.89
C ALA A 105 -0.38 -12.58 -12.59
N PHE A 106 -0.52 -13.29 -11.45
CA PHE A 106 0.10 -12.90 -10.19
C PHE A 106 1.61 -12.71 -10.32
N PHE A 107 2.33 -13.66 -10.93
CA PHE A 107 3.77 -13.55 -11.13
C PHE A 107 4.15 -12.38 -12.04
N VAL A 108 3.45 -12.17 -13.15
CA VAL A 108 3.72 -11.05 -14.08
C VAL A 108 3.52 -9.72 -13.40
N ILE A 109 2.44 -9.54 -12.63
CA ILE A 109 2.19 -8.27 -11.94
C ILE A 109 3.21 -8.04 -10.83
N SER A 110 3.56 -9.10 -10.09
CA SER A 110 4.58 -9.01 -9.04
C SER A 110 5.94 -8.59 -9.59
N SER A 111 6.37 -9.10 -10.76
CA SER A 111 7.66 -8.71 -11.36
C SER A 111 7.64 -7.26 -11.86
N THR A 112 6.49 -6.76 -12.32
CA THR A 112 6.37 -5.34 -12.73
C THR A 112 6.45 -4.34 -11.59
N SER A 113 6.16 -4.77 -10.34
CA SER A 113 6.21 -3.89 -9.17
C SER A 113 7.61 -3.31 -8.91
N VAL A 114 8.66 -4.05 -9.27
CA VAL A 114 10.08 -3.65 -9.15
C VAL A 114 10.35 -2.34 -9.90
N TYR A 115 9.77 -2.15 -11.08
CA TYR A 115 9.97 -0.93 -11.87
C TYR A 115 9.42 0.31 -11.17
N THR A 116 8.32 0.18 -10.41
CA THR A 116 7.77 1.33 -9.67
C THR A 116 8.73 1.81 -8.58
N ILE A 117 9.48 0.90 -7.94
CA ILE A 117 10.47 1.25 -6.91
C ILE A 117 11.64 2.03 -7.50
N ILE A 118 12.13 1.61 -8.67
CA ILE A 118 13.21 2.33 -9.39
C ILE A 118 12.74 3.73 -9.80
N LEU A 119 11.50 3.85 -10.29
CA LEU A 119 10.92 5.13 -10.69
C LEU A 119 10.83 6.13 -9.53
N ILE A 120 10.45 5.67 -8.32
CA ILE A 120 10.45 6.49 -7.10
C ILE A 120 11.87 6.97 -6.76
N GLY A 121 12.86 6.09 -6.87
CA GLY A 121 14.26 6.44 -6.62
C GLY A 121 14.76 7.53 -7.56
N TRP A 122 14.43 7.40 -8.84
CA TRP A 122 14.84 8.32 -9.89
C TRP A 122 14.11 9.67 -9.81
N SER A 123 12.85 9.71 -9.35
CA SER A 123 12.07 10.97 -9.31
C SER A 123 12.67 12.03 -8.38
N SER A 124 13.37 11.63 -7.32
CA SER A 124 13.93 12.54 -6.30
C SER A 124 15.22 13.26 -6.71
N ASN A 125 15.86 12.85 -7.82
CA ASN A 125 17.14 13.40 -8.31
C ASN A 125 18.24 13.53 -7.23
N SER A 126 18.28 12.63 -6.25
CA SER A 126 19.33 12.60 -5.22
C SER A 126 20.15 11.30 -5.27
N LYS A 127 21.47 11.40 -5.09
CA LYS A 127 22.39 10.24 -5.16
C LYS A 127 22.04 9.14 -4.15
N TYR A 128 21.64 9.53 -2.94
CA TYR A 128 21.29 8.58 -1.87
C TYR A 128 19.98 7.85 -2.13
N CYS A 129 18.95 8.54 -2.64
CA CYS A 129 17.69 7.90 -2.95
C CYS A 129 17.84 6.93 -4.14
N TYR A 130 18.62 7.31 -5.16
CA TYR A 130 18.90 6.43 -6.28
C TYR A 130 19.68 5.17 -5.88
N LEU A 131 20.72 5.32 -5.05
CA LEU A 131 21.45 4.17 -4.49
C LEU A 131 20.54 3.29 -3.61
N GLY A 132 19.65 3.89 -2.82
CA GLY A 132 18.66 3.15 -2.02
C GLY A 132 17.71 2.33 -2.89
N ALA A 133 17.21 2.90 -3.98
CA ALA A 133 16.31 2.22 -4.91
C ALA A 133 16.97 1.03 -5.61
N ILE A 134 18.24 1.16 -6.03
CA ILE A 134 18.99 0.04 -6.62
C ILE A 134 19.19 -1.09 -5.60
N ARG A 135 19.36 -0.79 -4.30
CA ARG A 135 19.55 -1.82 -3.27
C ARG A 135 18.26 -2.55 -2.88
N SER A 136 17.11 -1.92 -3.08
CA SER A 136 15.81 -2.53 -2.77
C SER A 136 15.30 -3.48 -3.86
N VAL A 137 15.87 -3.39 -5.07
CA VAL A 137 15.58 -4.25 -6.22
C VAL A 137 16.54 -5.42 -6.23
#